data_AF-A0A972TQH3-F1
#
_entry.id   AF-A0A972TQH3-F1
#
_cell.length_a   1.000
_cell.length_b   1.000
_cell.length_c   1.000
_cell.angle_alpha   90.00
_cell.angle_beta   90.00
_cell.angle_gamma   90.00
#
_symmetry.space_group_name_H-M   'P 1'
#
loop_
_entity.id
_entity.type
_entity.pdbx_description
1 polymer ?
#
loop_
_entity_poly.entity_id
_entity_poly.type
_entity_poly.pdbx_seq_one_letter_code
_entity_poly.pdbx_strand_id
1 'polypeptide(L)' 'GMIAYKPAANFVFCRLPDGAMSGPEVTRRLFTQHNAYIKHCAGKPLPESDRYLRIASRTKPENHNLVEALRSVITGRQS' A
#
# COMPACT_ATOMS: atom_id res chain seq x y z
N GLY A 1 3.45 -11.96 1.16
CA GLY A 1 2.73 -11.66 2.41
C GLY A 1 3.02 -10.24 2.82
N MET A 2 1.98 -9.45 3.14
CA MET A 2 2.09 -8.06 3.61
C MET A 2 1.80 -8.03 5.11
N ILE A 3 2.54 -7.22 5.88
CA ILE A 3 2.32 -7.08 7.33
C ILE A 3 1.48 -5.82 7.55
N ALA A 4 0.31 -5.97 8.18
CA ALA A 4 -0.52 -4.86 8.63
C ALA A 4 -0.37 -4.68 10.14
N TYR A 5 0.01 -3.48 10.57
CA TYR A 5 0.11 -3.14 11.98
C TYR A 5 -1.24 -2.71 12.52
N LYS A 6 -1.52 -3.00 13.80
CA LYS A 6 -2.77 -2.63 14.46
C LYS A 6 -2.99 -1.12 14.31
N PRO A 7 -4.10 -0.68 13.68
CA PRO A 7 -4.36 0.74 13.47
C PRO A 7 -4.62 1.41 14.82
N ALA A 8 -3.98 2.55 15.06
CA ALA A 8 -4.25 3.44 16.19
C ALA A 8 -5.15 4.63 15.79
N ALA A 9 -5.54 4.71 14.52
CA ALA A 9 -6.29 5.82 13.93
C ALA A 9 -7.10 5.35 12.70
N ASN A 10 -7.65 6.30 11.93
CA ASN A 10 -8.37 6.07 10.66
C ASN A 10 -7.46 5.65 9.48
N PHE A 11 -6.29 5.09 9.75
CA PHE A 11 -5.42 4.55 8.72
C PHE A 11 -4.73 3.29 9.21
N VAL A 12 -4.51 2.36 8.28
CA VAL A 12 -3.72 1.17 8.47
C VAL A 12 -2.29 1.46 8.05
N PHE A 13 -1.35 1.13 8.91
CA PHE A 13 0.07 1.15 8.60
C PHE A 13 0.49 -0.24 8.14
N CYS A 14 1.12 -0.36 6.98
CA CYS A 14 1.49 -1.64 6.41
C CYS A 14 2.95 -1.63 5.96
N ARG A 15 3.64 -2.77 6.11
CA ARG A 15 4.96 -3.02 5.51
C ARG A 15 4.80 -3.97 4.32
N LEU A 16 5.40 -3.58 3.20
CA LEU A 16 5.46 -4.39 1.99
C LEU A 16 6.31 -5.66 2.23
N PRO A 17 6.02 -6.75 1.50
CA PRO A 17 6.87 -7.94 1.52
C PRO A 17 8.31 -7.64 1.09
N ASP A 18 9.26 -8.42 1.61
CA ASP A 18 10.64 -8.38 1.10
C ASP A 18 10.66 -8.85 -0.37
N GLY A 19 11.41 -8.15 -1.21
CA GLY A 19 11.45 -8.38 -2.66
C GLY A 19 10.30 -7.75 -3.46
N ALA A 20 9.31 -7.13 -2.83
CA ALA A 20 8.32 -6.30 -3.54
C ALA A 20 8.96 -5.03 -4.12
N MET A 21 8.20 -4.29 -4.92
CA MET A 21 8.58 -2.93 -5.31
C MET A 21 8.63 -1.99 -4.10
N SER A 22 9.28 -0.83 -4.25
CA SER A 22 9.28 0.20 -3.21
C SER A 22 7.90 0.85 -3.08
N GLY A 23 7.62 1.40 -1.91
CA GLY A 23 6.38 2.11 -1.60
C GLY A 23 6.04 3.23 -2.56
N PRO A 24 7.00 4.09 -2.99
CA PRO A 24 6.77 5.05 -4.06
C PRO A 24 6.29 4.41 -5.36
N GLU A 25 6.93 3.32 -5.81
CA GLU A 25 6.55 2.63 -7.05
C GLU A 25 5.18 1.94 -6.93
N VAL A 26 4.90 1.29 -5.80
CA VAL A 26 3.58 0.71 -5.52
C VAL A 26 2.49 1.78 -5.54
N THR A 27 2.75 2.93 -4.90
CA THR A 27 1.80 4.05 -4.85
C THR A 27 1.55 4.63 -6.24
N ARG A 28 2.62 4.79 -7.03
CA ARG A 28 2.53 5.25 -8.42
C ARG A 28 1.67 4.34 -9.26
N ARG A 29 1.89 3.01 -9.21
CA ARG A 29 1.13 2.04 -10.00
C ARG A 29 -0.34 1.97 -9.59
N LEU A 30 -0.62 1.99 -8.29
CA LEU A 30 -2.00 2.06 -7.79
C LEU A 30 -2.74 3.29 -8.34
N PHE A 31 -2.07 4.44 -8.36
CA PHE A 31 -2.65 5.66 -8.90
C PHE A 31 -2.88 5.56 -10.41
N THR A 32 -1.88 5.15 -11.18
CA THR A 32 -1.97 5.13 -12.65
C THR A 32 -2.82 4.01 -13.22
N GLN A 33 -2.89 2.85 -12.56
CA GLN A 33 -3.56 1.64 -13.09
C GLN A 33 -4.93 1.40 -12.46
N HIS A 34 -5.14 1.83 -11.20
CA HIS A 34 -6.34 1.53 -10.44
C HIS A 34 -7.04 2.79 -9.88
N ASN A 35 -6.55 3.99 -10.24
CA ASN A 35 -7.06 5.27 -9.76
C ASN A 35 -7.13 5.35 -8.21
N ALA A 36 -6.21 4.65 -7.54
CA ALA A 36 -6.17 4.52 -6.09
C ALA A 36 -5.01 5.35 -5.52
N TYR A 37 -5.31 6.31 -4.65
CA TYR A 37 -4.33 7.19 -4.04
C TYR A 37 -4.08 6.83 -2.57
N ILE A 38 -2.86 6.40 -2.26
CA ILE A 38 -2.38 6.09 -0.91
C ILE A 38 -1.08 6.84 -0.60
N LYS A 39 -0.63 6.82 0.66
CA LYS A 39 0.64 7.46 1.06
C LYS A 39 1.72 6.42 1.31
N HIS A 40 2.95 6.68 0.86
CA HIS A 40 4.14 5.94 1.29
C HIS A 40 4.89 6.71 2.39
N CYS A 41 5.87 6.05 3.02
CA CYS A 41 6.69 6.64 4.07
C CYS A 41 8.14 6.91 3.67
N ALA A 42 8.52 6.69 2.40
CA ALA A 42 9.86 7.04 1.91
C ALA A 42 10.25 8.48 2.29
N GLY A 43 11.47 8.65 2.79
CA GLY A 43 12.03 9.93 3.22
C GLY A 43 11.74 10.30 4.70
N LYS A 44 11.06 9.43 5.45
CA LYS A 44 10.91 9.59 6.90
C LYS A 44 12.08 8.96 7.66
N PRO A 45 12.38 9.42 8.90
CA PRO A 45 13.40 8.82 9.76
C PRO A 45 12.91 7.47 10.33
N LEU A 46 12.67 6.51 9.43
CA LEU A 46 12.24 5.15 9.71
C LEU A 46 13.20 4.21 8.97
N PRO A 47 13.72 3.14 9.60
CA PRO A 47 14.46 2.11 8.89
C PRO A 47 13.62 1.56 7.74
N GLU A 48 14.23 1.39 6.56
CA GLU A 48 13.53 0.89 5.36
C GLU A 48 12.24 1.68 5.04
N SER A 49 12.27 3.00 5.23
CA SER A 49 11.08 3.86 5.12
C SER A 49 10.30 3.73 3.81
N ASP A 50 10.98 3.34 2.73
CA ASP A 50 10.40 3.07 1.42
C ASP A 50 9.53 1.80 1.39
N ARG A 51 9.64 0.89 2.37
CA ARG A 51 8.82 -0.32 2.46
C ARG A 51 7.46 -0.12 3.11
N TYR A 52 7.15 1.08 3.60
CA TYR A 52 5.96 1.32 4.39
C TYR A 52 4.91 2.16 3.68
N LEU A 53 3.66 1.73 3.83
CA LEU A 53 2.46 2.38 3.30
C LEU A 53 1.52 2.80 4.43
N ARG A 54 0.80 3.89 4.20
CA ARG A 54 -0.28 4.41 5.03
C ARG A 54 -1.54 4.46 4.20
N ILE A 55 -2.50 3.63 4.57
CA ILE A 55 -3.77 3.45 3.86
C ILE A 55 -4.88 4.01 4.75
N ALA A 56 -5.53 5.08 4.32
CA ALA A 56 -6.70 5.60 5.04
C ALA A 56 -7.85 4.59 4.97
N SER A 57 -8.51 4.34 6.09
CA SER A 57 -9.73 3.53 6.14
C SER A 57 -10.86 4.26 5.43
N ARG A 58 -11.49 3.58 4.46
CA ARG A 58 -12.62 4.08 3.68
C ARG A 58 -13.84 3.18 3.88
N THR A 59 -14.84 3.24 2.99
CA THR A 59 -15.98 2.30 3.04
C THR A 59 -15.54 0.86 2.76
N LYS A 60 -16.34 -0.14 3.16
CA LYS A 60 -16.06 -1.56 2.88
C LYS A 60 -15.81 -1.82 1.38
N PRO A 61 -16.63 -1.33 0.43
CA PRO A 61 -16.38 -1.52 -0.99
C PRO A 61 -15.08 -0.87 -1.48
N GLU A 62 -14.80 0.38 -1.07
CA GLU A 62 -13.55 1.07 -1.43
C GLU A 62 -12.32 0.31 -0.91
N ASN A 63 -12.37 -0.16 0.35
CA ASN A 63 -11.27 -0.92 0.94
C ASN A 63 -11.06 -2.26 0.23
N HIS A 64 -12.14 -2.95 -0.15
CA HIS A 64 -12.06 -4.20 -0.89
C HIS A 64 -11.39 -3.99 -2.26
N ASN A 65 -11.84 -2.99 -3.02
CA ASN A 65 -11.24 -2.64 -4.31
C ASN A 65 -9.76 -2.27 -4.19
N LEU A 66 -9.40 -1.53 -3.14
CA LEU A 66 -8.01 -1.17 -2.86
C LEU A 66 -7.15 -2.39 -2.55
N VAL A 67 -7.66 -3.36 -1.78
CA VAL A 67 -6.93 -4.60 -1.46
C VAL A 67 -6.68 -5.42 -2.72
N GLU A 68 -7.67 -5.55 -3.61
CA GLU A 68 -7.49 -6.27 -4.88
C GLU A 68 -6.50 -5.57 -5.80
N ALA A 69 -6.58 -4.23 -5.92
CA ALA A 69 -5.59 -3.44 -6.67
C ALA A 69 -4.17 -3.60 -6.10
N LEU A 70 -4.02 -3.52 -4.78
CA LEU A 70 -2.73 -3.75 -4.10
C LEU A 70 -2.17 -5.14 -4.40
N ARG A 71 -3.03 -6.16 -4.36
CA ARG A 71 -2.63 -7.54 -4.66
C ARG A 71 -2.16 -7.69 -6.10
N SER A 72 -2.88 -7.11 -7.06
CA SER A 72 -2.50 -7.07 -8.47
C SER A 72 -1.11 -6.43 -8.65
N VAL A 73 -0.92 -5.22 -8.11
CA VAL A 73 0.34 -4.46 -8.20
C VAL A 73 1.51 -5.20 -7.56
N ILE A 74 1.33 -5.78 -6.37
CA ILE A 74 2.42 -6.46 -5.64
C ILE A 74 2.79 -7.80 -6.28
N THR A 75 1.82 -8.54 -6.83
CA THR A 75 2.08 -9.86 -7.43
C THR A 75 2.42 -9.81 -8.92
N GLY A 76 2.24 -8.66 -9.57
CA GLY A 76 2.48 -8.49 -11.00
C GLY A 76 1.46 -9.22 -11.88
N ARG A 77 0.35 -9.73 -11.32
CA ARG A 77 -0.75 -10.30 -12.10
C ARG A 77 -1.64 -9.19 -12.64
N GLN A 78 -1.50 -8.90 -13.93
CA GLN A 78 -2.53 -8.17 -14.68
C GLN A 78 -3.66 -9.16 -14.99
N SER A 79 -4.86 -8.89 -14.47
CA SER A 79 -6.10 -9.59 -14.85
C SER A 79 -6.71 -8.91 -16.07
#